data_AF-A0A959F3B8-F1
#
_entry.id   AF-A0A959F3B8-F1
#
_cell.length_a   1.000
_cell.length_b   1.000
_cell.length_c   1.000
_cell.angle_alpha   90.00
_cell.angle_beta   90.00
_cell.angle_gamma   90.00
#
_symmetry.space_group_name_H-M   'P 1'
#
loop_
_entity.id
_entity.type
_entity.pdbx_description
1 polymer ?
#
loop_
_entity_poly.entity_id
_entity_poly.type
_entity_poly.pdbx_seq_one_letter_code
_entity_poly.pdbx_strand_id
1 'polypeptide(L)'
;MGLKLILAVLIIFGSSDLFAQKVDTLKLKEEVVNLKPFNRKAFLKNIYEKDQNYRGKQTNDSLDFQNLILISYFINEYGYPSKMEYGEYSITPKLVWIHNKYTTIDRITFSIIFNGYLEGEIREKELRGDLKRLYHYKIDDENYKHIPIKELLEICEISFSKKISIEKIFEEKEKIDRLDQLEVKKETLWKVDDNYKSYNLNGENIEIEFKGQEIKIIEKAGGRFFLLNVNEDKSGELRELEKISPTRYKYKGQKTERYFEFYEDKILYKDDYQTIREYKSIEHLVPNPSKNLLK
;
A
#
# COMPACT_ATOMS: atom_id res chain seq x y z
N MET A 1 54.35 -27.34 -25.38
CA MET A 1 52.99 -27.88 -25.11
C MET A 1 52.18 -26.78 -24.45
N GLY A 2 51.33 -26.13 -25.25
CA GLY A 2 50.63 -24.89 -24.89
C GLY A 2 49.41 -25.15 -24.01
N LEU A 3 49.38 -24.42 -22.89
CA LEU A 3 48.36 -24.43 -21.86
C LEU A 3 47.04 -23.86 -22.43
N LYS A 4 46.24 -24.69 -23.10
CA LYS A 4 44.83 -24.41 -23.37
C LYS A 4 44.02 -24.67 -22.09
N LEU A 5 44.20 -23.82 -21.08
CA LEU A 5 43.24 -23.72 -19.99
C LEU A 5 42.09 -22.83 -20.50
N ILE A 6 41.24 -23.44 -21.34
CA ILE A 6 39.98 -22.85 -21.79
C ILE A 6 39.13 -22.67 -20.55
N LEU A 7 39.16 -21.45 -20.02
CA LEU A 7 38.02 -20.57 -19.77
C LEU A 7 36.63 -21.25 -19.81
N ALA A 8 36.43 -22.27 -18.99
CA ALA A 8 35.15 -22.62 -18.43
C ALA A 8 35.12 -22.04 -17.01
N VAL A 9 35.23 -20.71 -16.93
CA VAL A 9 34.54 -20.00 -15.87
C VAL A 9 33.08 -20.27 -16.18
N LEU A 10 32.58 -21.37 -15.62
CA LEU A 10 31.20 -21.56 -15.25
C LEU A 10 30.86 -20.32 -14.43
N ILE A 11 30.44 -19.31 -15.18
CA ILE A 11 29.60 -18.25 -14.71
C ILE A 11 28.33 -18.97 -14.26
N ILE A 12 28.42 -19.52 -13.05
CA ILE A 12 27.33 -19.62 -12.11
C ILE A 12 27.07 -18.15 -11.73
N PHE A 13 26.57 -17.36 -12.69
CA PHE A 13 25.43 -16.52 -12.37
C PHE A 13 24.35 -17.59 -12.06
N GLY A 14 24.18 -18.05 -10.83
CA GLY A 14 24.15 -17.14 -9.69
C GLY A 14 23.05 -16.09 -9.91
N SER A 15 22.12 -16.33 -10.85
CA SER A 15 20.71 -16.06 -10.64
C SER A 15 20.40 -16.73 -9.32
N SER A 16 20.61 -15.98 -8.24
CA SER A 16 19.77 -16.10 -7.08
C SER A 16 18.39 -15.80 -7.62
N ASP A 17 17.77 -16.85 -8.14
CA ASP A 17 16.35 -16.94 -8.19
C ASP A 17 15.92 -16.75 -6.73
N LEU A 18 15.73 -15.49 -6.36
CA LEU A 18 14.67 -15.05 -5.47
C LEU A 18 13.37 -15.52 -6.14
N PHE A 19 13.19 -16.85 -6.22
CA PHE A 19 11.89 -17.45 -6.31
C PHE A 19 11.21 -16.99 -5.03
N ALA A 20 10.53 -15.85 -5.11
CA ALA A 20 9.37 -15.59 -4.29
C ALA A 20 8.60 -16.91 -4.31
N GLN A 21 8.59 -17.63 -3.18
CA GLN A 21 7.90 -18.90 -3.09
C GLN A 21 6.48 -18.64 -3.54
N LYS A 22 6.15 -19.16 -4.72
CA LYS A 22 4.85 -18.94 -5.32
C LYS A 22 3.83 -19.43 -4.30
N VAL A 23 2.98 -18.51 -3.83
CA VAL A 23 1.96 -18.83 -2.83
C VAL A 23 1.15 -20.01 -3.34
N ASP A 24 1.15 -21.11 -2.58
CA ASP A 24 0.39 -22.31 -2.91
C ASP A 24 -1.10 -22.06 -2.66
N THR A 25 -1.76 -21.50 -3.67
CA THR A 25 -3.17 -21.12 -3.59
C THR A 25 -4.10 -22.30 -3.36
N LEU A 26 -3.71 -23.51 -3.77
CA LEU A 26 -4.48 -24.72 -3.53
C LEU A 26 -4.44 -25.08 -2.05
N LYS A 27 -3.23 -25.10 -1.46
CA LYS A 27 -3.06 -25.34 -0.03
C LYS A 27 -3.82 -24.31 0.81
N LEU A 28 -3.73 -23.03 0.49
CA LEU A 28 -4.46 -21.98 1.22
C LEU A 28 -5.98 -22.14 1.10
N LYS A 29 -6.47 -22.53 -0.10
CA LYS A 29 -7.89 -22.80 -0.32
C LYS A 29 -8.36 -23.98 0.52
N GLU A 30 -7.60 -25.08 0.53
CA GLU A 30 -7.93 -26.28 1.32
C GLU A 30 -7.90 -26.00 2.82
N GLU A 31 -6.97 -25.17 3.29
CA GLU A 31 -6.90 -24.74 4.68
C GLU A 31 -8.19 -24.05 5.13
N VAL A 32 -8.81 -23.25 4.24
CA VAL A 32 -10.04 -22.51 4.55
C VAL A 32 -11.29 -23.35 4.35
N VAL A 33 -11.48 -23.97 3.17
CA VAL A 33 -12.74 -24.64 2.79
C VAL A 33 -13.06 -25.82 3.73
N ASN A 34 -12.03 -26.45 4.30
CA ASN A 34 -12.20 -27.58 5.22
C ASN A 34 -12.43 -27.16 6.69
N LEU A 35 -12.57 -25.86 6.98
CA LEU A 35 -12.81 -25.39 8.35
C LEU A 35 -14.20 -25.79 8.85
N LYS A 36 -14.20 -26.67 9.84
CA LYS A 36 -15.38 -26.96 10.66
C LYS A 36 -15.80 -25.69 11.41
N PRO A 37 -17.11 -25.46 11.66
CA PRO A 37 -17.59 -24.25 12.34
C PRO A 37 -16.83 -23.91 13.63
N PHE A 38 -16.54 -24.89 14.49
CA PHE A 38 -15.83 -24.69 15.74
C PHE A 38 -14.34 -24.30 15.58
N ASN A 39 -13.74 -24.50 14.41
CA ASN A 39 -12.35 -24.13 14.12
C ASN A 39 -12.22 -22.72 13.51
N ARG A 40 -13.31 -22.14 12.98
CA ARG A 40 -13.26 -20.87 12.24
C ARG A 40 -12.79 -19.70 13.10
N LYS A 41 -13.20 -19.66 14.37
CA LYS A 41 -12.73 -18.64 15.32
C LYS A 41 -11.24 -18.75 15.62
N ALA A 42 -10.74 -19.97 15.82
CA ALA A 42 -9.32 -20.21 16.04
C ALA A 42 -8.48 -19.83 14.81
N PHE A 43 -9.01 -20.07 13.60
CA PHE A 43 -8.41 -19.64 12.35
C PHE A 43 -8.29 -18.11 12.25
N LEU A 44 -9.39 -17.36 12.47
CA LEU A 44 -9.35 -15.89 12.45
C LEU A 44 -8.43 -15.30 13.53
N LYS A 45 -8.39 -15.93 14.71
CA LYS A 45 -7.45 -15.57 15.77
C LYS A 45 -5.99 -15.73 15.30
N ASN A 46 -5.67 -16.85 14.67
CA ASN A 46 -4.31 -17.10 14.19
C ASN A 46 -3.87 -16.07 13.13
N ILE A 47 -4.76 -15.72 12.20
CA ILE A 47 -4.50 -14.66 11.21
C ILE A 47 -4.32 -13.33 11.92
N TYR A 48 -5.20 -12.97 12.86
CA TYR A 48 -5.08 -11.73 13.63
C TYR A 48 -3.72 -11.60 14.33
N GLU A 49 -3.31 -12.63 15.06
CA GLU A 49 -2.05 -12.63 15.79
C GLU A 49 -0.86 -12.49 14.82
N LYS A 50 -0.85 -13.24 13.71
CA LYS A 50 0.17 -13.09 12.67
C LYS A 50 0.18 -11.70 12.05
N ASP A 51 -0.98 -11.17 11.71
CA ASP A 51 -1.12 -9.84 11.11
C ASP A 51 -0.58 -8.75 12.04
N GLN A 52 -1.00 -8.77 13.31
CA GLN A 52 -0.64 -7.72 14.28
C GLN A 52 0.81 -7.81 14.80
N ASN A 53 1.39 -9.01 14.85
CA ASN A 53 2.77 -9.20 15.33
C ASN A 53 3.83 -8.66 14.36
N TYR A 54 3.51 -8.48 13.08
CA TYR A 54 4.44 -8.03 12.03
C TYR A 54 4.03 -6.65 11.50
N ARG A 55 3.94 -5.65 12.39
CA ARG A 55 3.58 -4.27 12.04
C ARG A 55 4.73 -3.30 12.30
N GLY A 56 4.69 -2.14 11.63
CA GLY A 56 5.73 -1.12 11.73
C GLY A 56 7.03 -1.59 11.08
N LYS A 57 8.15 -1.54 11.80
CA LYS A 57 9.46 -1.95 11.23
C LYS A 57 9.56 -3.44 10.89
N GLN A 58 8.61 -4.25 11.34
CA GLN A 58 8.53 -5.68 11.09
C GLN A 58 7.50 -6.06 10.02
N THR A 59 6.93 -5.08 9.30
CA THR A 59 5.99 -5.30 8.21
C THR A 59 6.54 -6.34 7.22
N ASN A 60 5.69 -7.31 6.88
CA ASN A 60 6.02 -8.39 5.95
C ASN A 60 4.97 -8.46 4.84
N ASP A 61 5.28 -7.82 3.71
CA ASP A 61 4.40 -7.75 2.55
C ASP A 61 3.95 -9.12 2.03
N SER A 62 4.81 -10.15 2.14
CA SER A 62 4.47 -11.51 1.70
C SER A 62 3.44 -12.14 2.63
N LEU A 63 3.56 -11.91 3.94
CA LEU A 63 2.59 -12.39 4.93
C LEU A 63 1.26 -11.63 4.79
N ASP A 64 1.29 -10.32 4.58
CA ASP A 64 0.09 -9.50 4.36
C ASP A 64 -0.67 -9.97 3.12
N PHE A 65 0.05 -10.22 2.03
CA PHE A 65 -0.55 -10.79 0.83
C PHE A 65 -1.14 -12.19 1.08
N GLN A 66 -0.42 -13.07 1.77
CA GLN A 66 -0.93 -14.42 2.11
C GLN A 66 -2.20 -14.34 2.98
N ASN A 67 -2.20 -13.49 4.01
CA ASN A 67 -3.35 -13.27 4.88
C ASN A 67 -4.54 -12.73 4.08
N LEU A 68 -4.32 -11.82 3.13
CA LEU A 68 -5.37 -11.31 2.24
C LEU A 68 -6.00 -12.42 1.40
N ILE A 69 -5.20 -13.35 0.87
CA ILE A 69 -5.72 -14.51 0.12
C ILE A 69 -6.54 -15.42 1.03
N LEU A 70 -6.04 -15.74 2.24
CA LEU A 70 -6.75 -16.55 3.23
C LEU A 70 -8.09 -15.93 3.62
N ILE A 71 -8.12 -14.63 3.93
CA ILE A 71 -9.35 -13.90 4.26
C ILE A 71 -10.28 -13.84 3.06
N SER A 72 -9.77 -13.64 1.85
CA SER A 72 -10.60 -13.64 0.63
C SER A 72 -11.30 -14.98 0.43
N TYR A 73 -10.60 -16.10 0.66
CA TYR A 73 -11.23 -17.43 0.68
C TYR A 73 -12.25 -17.57 1.81
N PHE A 74 -11.94 -17.09 3.01
CA PHE A 74 -12.83 -17.18 4.17
C PHE A 74 -14.14 -16.44 3.90
N ILE A 75 -14.07 -15.20 3.43
CA ILE A 75 -15.25 -14.39 3.09
C ILE A 75 -16.07 -15.05 1.95
N ASN A 76 -15.39 -15.62 0.95
CA ASN A 76 -16.06 -16.32 -0.16
C ASN A 76 -16.84 -17.57 0.26
N GLU A 77 -16.41 -18.22 1.35
CA GLU A 77 -16.96 -19.49 1.83
C GLU A 77 -17.96 -19.30 2.97
N TYR A 78 -17.67 -18.39 3.91
CA TYR A 78 -18.40 -18.26 5.16
C TYR A 78 -19.05 -16.88 5.38
N GLY A 79 -18.79 -15.91 4.51
CA GLY A 79 -19.25 -14.53 4.69
C GLY A 79 -18.42 -13.76 5.73
N TYR A 80 -18.89 -12.56 6.09
CA TYR A 80 -18.20 -11.73 7.08
C TYR A 80 -18.46 -12.24 8.50
N PRO A 81 -17.42 -12.43 9.34
CA PRO A 81 -17.60 -12.94 10.70
C PRO A 81 -18.28 -11.91 11.60
N SER A 82 -19.38 -12.30 12.25
CA SER A 82 -20.08 -11.43 13.21
C SER A 82 -19.35 -11.33 14.55
N LYS A 83 -19.45 -10.19 15.23
CA LYS A 83 -18.91 -10.03 16.58
C LYS A 83 -19.58 -10.98 17.59
N MET A 84 -20.85 -11.32 17.36
CA MET A 84 -21.59 -12.25 18.20
C MET A 84 -21.00 -13.67 18.17
N GLU A 85 -20.64 -14.17 16.99
CA GLU A 85 -20.09 -15.53 16.82
C GLU A 85 -18.57 -15.57 17.11
N TYR A 86 -17.84 -14.57 16.61
CA TYR A 86 -16.36 -14.60 16.59
C TYR A 86 -15.70 -13.75 17.68
N GLY A 87 -16.45 -12.92 18.41
CA GLY A 87 -15.92 -12.01 19.41
C GLY A 87 -15.03 -10.94 18.78
N GLU A 88 -13.92 -10.60 19.44
CA GLU A 88 -12.96 -9.59 18.96
C GLU A 88 -12.33 -9.94 17.61
N TYR A 89 -12.17 -11.23 17.28
CA TYR A 89 -11.56 -11.68 16.02
C TYR A 89 -12.47 -11.53 14.79
N SER A 90 -13.70 -11.02 14.97
CA SER A 90 -14.54 -10.58 13.85
C SER A 90 -13.92 -9.42 13.05
N ILE A 91 -13.00 -8.66 13.65
CA ILE A 91 -12.34 -7.53 12.98
C ILE A 91 -11.19 -7.95 12.05
N THR A 92 -10.73 -9.20 12.12
CA THR A 92 -9.57 -9.70 11.36
C THR A 92 -9.66 -9.41 9.87
N PRO A 93 -10.79 -9.65 9.17
CA PRO A 93 -10.86 -9.37 7.73
C PRO A 93 -10.62 -7.91 7.38
N LYS A 94 -11.17 -6.98 8.18
CA LYS A 94 -10.95 -5.55 8.00
C LYS A 94 -9.49 -5.17 8.20
N LEU A 95 -8.86 -5.67 9.27
CA LEU A 95 -7.45 -5.38 9.56
C LEU A 95 -6.54 -5.85 8.42
N VAL A 96 -6.70 -7.09 7.97
CA VAL A 96 -5.94 -7.62 6.83
C VAL A 96 -6.14 -6.77 5.57
N TRP A 97 -7.36 -6.31 5.30
CA TRP A 97 -7.65 -5.45 4.15
C TRP A 97 -7.01 -4.07 4.25
N ILE A 98 -7.09 -3.38 5.40
CA ILE A 98 -6.51 -2.03 5.53
C ILE A 98 -4.98 -2.03 5.47
N HIS A 99 -4.33 -3.13 5.88
CA HIS A 99 -2.88 -3.29 5.83
C HIS A 99 -2.35 -3.63 4.42
N ASN A 100 -3.22 -3.98 3.47
CA ASN A 100 -2.82 -4.07 2.08
C ASN A 100 -2.46 -2.67 1.55
N LYS A 101 -1.26 -2.55 0.98
CA LYS A 101 -0.70 -1.26 0.52
C LYS A 101 -1.17 -0.85 -0.88
N TYR A 102 -1.75 -1.77 -1.65
CA TYR A 102 -2.04 -1.56 -3.07
C TYR A 102 -3.52 -1.28 -3.32
N THR A 103 -3.84 -0.07 -3.76
CA THR A 103 -5.22 0.37 -3.96
C THR A 103 -5.93 -0.38 -5.08
N THR A 104 -5.20 -0.90 -6.08
CA THR A 104 -5.81 -1.73 -7.13
C THR A 104 -6.27 -3.08 -6.59
N ILE A 105 -5.50 -3.71 -5.69
CA ILE A 105 -5.89 -4.93 -5.00
C ILE A 105 -7.04 -4.67 -4.00
N ASP A 106 -7.03 -3.52 -3.32
CA ASP A 106 -8.13 -3.13 -2.43
C ASP A 106 -9.48 -3.09 -3.15
N ARG A 107 -9.52 -2.56 -4.39
CA ARG A 107 -10.74 -2.52 -5.20
C ARG A 107 -11.25 -3.92 -5.55
N ILE A 108 -10.34 -4.84 -5.86
CA ILE A 108 -10.68 -6.24 -6.17
C ILE A 108 -11.24 -6.95 -4.93
N THR A 109 -10.69 -6.63 -3.76
CA THR A 109 -11.04 -7.26 -2.48
C THR A 109 -12.04 -6.46 -1.65
N PHE A 110 -12.61 -5.38 -2.20
CA PHE A 110 -13.48 -4.47 -1.46
C PHE A 110 -14.74 -5.14 -0.89
N SER A 111 -15.18 -6.24 -1.49
CA SER A 111 -16.26 -7.07 -0.94
C SER A 111 -16.00 -7.54 0.49
N ILE A 112 -14.74 -7.63 0.95
CA ILE A 112 -14.42 -7.90 2.37
C ILE A 112 -15.06 -6.83 3.26
N ILE A 113 -14.77 -5.55 3.00
CA ILE A 113 -15.27 -4.42 3.78
C ILE A 113 -16.77 -4.22 3.56
N PHE A 114 -17.22 -4.32 2.32
CA PHE A 114 -18.63 -4.09 2.01
C PHE A 114 -19.55 -5.14 2.64
N ASN A 115 -19.14 -6.41 2.68
CA ASN A 115 -19.91 -7.44 3.39
C ASN A 115 -19.99 -7.14 4.89
N GLY A 116 -18.89 -6.69 5.51
CA GLY A 116 -18.91 -6.27 6.92
C GLY A 116 -19.87 -5.09 7.17
N TYR A 117 -20.00 -4.16 6.22
CA TYR A 117 -20.98 -3.08 6.29
C TYR A 117 -22.43 -3.59 6.16
N LEU A 118 -22.69 -4.48 5.20
CA LEU A 118 -24.02 -5.06 4.99
C LEU A 118 -24.50 -5.87 6.20
N GLU A 119 -23.59 -6.58 6.88
CA GLU A 119 -23.87 -7.35 8.10
C GLU A 119 -23.93 -6.47 9.37
N GLY A 120 -23.68 -5.16 9.26
CA GLY A 120 -23.72 -4.22 10.39
C GLY A 120 -22.49 -4.25 11.32
N GLU A 121 -21.46 -5.01 10.95
CA GLU A 121 -20.19 -5.12 11.69
C GLU A 121 -19.25 -3.92 11.43
N ILE A 122 -19.43 -3.24 10.30
CA ILE A 122 -18.72 -2.01 9.94
C ILE A 122 -19.73 -0.87 9.85
N ARG A 123 -19.54 0.20 10.64
CA ARG A 123 -20.40 1.39 10.59
C ARG A 123 -20.12 2.21 9.34
N GLU A 124 -21.10 2.98 8.87
CA GLU A 124 -20.93 3.85 7.68
C GLU A 124 -19.74 4.81 7.80
N LYS A 125 -19.54 5.43 8.98
CA LYS A 125 -18.39 6.31 9.21
C LYS A 125 -17.05 5.61 8.96
N GLU A 126 -16.97 4.33 9.33
CA GLU A 126 -15.78 3.52 9.13
C GLU A 126 -15.63 3.13 7.66
N LEU A 127 -16.71 2.68 7.00
CA LEU A 127 -16.73 2.40 5.56
C LEU A 127 -16.27 3.63 4.75
N ARG A 128 -16.70 4.84 5.12
CA ARG A 128 -16.25 6.08 4.48
C ARG A 128 -14.76 6.35 4.70
N GLY A 129 -14.23 5.99 5.87
CA GLY A 129 -12.79 6.03 6.14
C GLY A 129 -12.02 5.07 5.23
N ASP A 130 -12.52 3.86 5.05
CA ASP A 130 -11.93 2.84 4.18
C ASP A 130 -12.01 3.27 2.69
N LEU A 131 -13.13 3.87 2.28
CA LEU A 131 -13.31 4.42 0.92
C LEU A 131 -12.49 5.68 0.65
N LYS A 132 -12.13 6.46 1.69
CA LYS A 132 -11.34 7.68 1.55
C LYS A 132 -10.05 7.43 0.75
N ARG A 133 -9.32 6.35 1.07
CA ARG A 133 -8.06 5.98 0.39
C ARG A 133 -8.29 5.78 -1.11
N LEU A 134 -9.33 5.04 -1.48
CA LEU A 134 -9.67 4.74 -2.87
C LEU A 134 -10.18 5.98 -3.61
N TYR A 135 -10.93 6.84 -2.91
CA TYR A 135 -11.42 8.11 -3.43
C TYR A 135 -10.27 9.07 -3.72
N HIS A 136 -9.34 9.25 -2.78
CA HIS A 136 -8.15 10.10 -2.92
C HIS A 136 -7.20 9.66 -4.02
N TYR A 137 -7.25 8.38 -4.42
CA TYR A 137 -6.57 7.92 -5.62
C TYR A 137 -7.10 8.59 -6.90
N LYS A 138 -8.38 8.95 -6.95
CA LYS A 138 -9.05 9.52 -8.12
C LYS A 138 -9.30 11.02 -8.01
N ILE A 139 -9.67 11.51 -6.83
CA ILE A 139 -10.09 12.89 -6.59
C ILE A 139 -9.45 13.36 -5.28
N ASP A 140 -8.74 14.49 -5.31
CA ASP A 140 -8.02 14.99 -4.14
C ASP A 140 -8.77 16.12 -3.41
N ASP A 141 -9.94 15.79 -2.86
CA ASP A 141 -10.76 16.68 -2.02
C ASP A 141 -11.40 15.93 -0.83
N GLU A 142 -12.22 16.60 -0.02
CA GLU A 142 -12.89 15.98 1.14
C GLU A 142 -14.38 15.66 0.93
N ASN A 143 -14.88 15.68 -0.31
CA ASN A 143 -16.28 15.49 -0.65
C ASN A 143 -16.79 14.07 -0.37
N TYR A 144 -15.91 13.07 -0.27
CA TYR A 144 -16.27 11.69 0.11
C TYR A 144 -17.05 11.60 1.44
N LYS A 145 -16.97 12.62 2.30
CA LYS A 145 -17.73 12.68 3.56
C LYS A 145 -19.24 12.86 3.34
N HIS A 146 -19.64 13.44 2.22
CA HIS A 146 -21.02 13.88 1.96
C HIS A 146 -21.67 13.17 0.79
N ILE A 147 -20.88 12.57 -0.12
CA ILE A 147 -21.39 11.80 -1.27
C ILE A 147 -22.17 10.56 -0.76
N PRO A 148 -23.35 10.24 -1.30
CA PRO A 148 -24.06 8.99 -1.01
C PRO A 148 -23.17 7.76 -1.24
N ILE A 149 -23.26 6.73 -0.38
CA ILE A 149 -22.37 5.56 -0.44
C ILE A 149 -22.37 4.90 -1.82
N LYS A 150 -23.54 4.77 -2.46
CA LYS A 150 -23.65 4.21 -3.81
C LYS A 150 -22.80 4.97 -4.84
N GLU A 151 -22.93 6.30 -4.86
CA GLU A 151 -22.15 7.16 -5.76
C GLU A 151 -20.65 7.11 -5.42
N LEU A 152 -20.30 7.04 -4.14
CA LEU A 152 -18.91 6.92 -3.70
C LEU A 152 -18.28 5.61 -4.19
N LEU A 153 -19.02 4.50 -4.17
CA LEU A 153 -18.58 3.21 -4.70
C LEU A 153 -18.35 3.26 -6.23
N GLU A 154 -19.23 3.95 -6.96
CA GLU A 154 -19.10 4.17 -8.40
C GLU A 154 -17.85 5.02 -8.73
N ILE A 155 -17.62 6.11 -7.99
CA ILE A 155 -16.42 6.96 -8.14
C ILE A 155 -15.14 6.18 -7.85
N CYS A 156 -15.16 5.33 -6.83
CA CYS A 156 -14.04 4.46 -6.47
C CYS A 156 -13.86 3.27 -7.43
N GLU A 157 -14.70 3.15 -8.47
CA GLU A 157 -14.69 2.07 -9.47
C GLU A 157 -14.78 0.69 -8.82
N ILE A 158 -15.58 0.58 -7.75
CA ILE A 158 -15.79 -0.69 -7.05
C ILE A 158 -16.72 -1.57 -7.88
N SER A 159 -16.18 -2.70 -8.34
CA SER A 159 -16.96 -3.76 -8.99
C SER A 159 -17.30 -4.84 -7.96
N PHE A 160 -18.57 -5.01 -7.65
CA PHE A 160 -19.03 -6.10 -6.80
C PHE A 160 -19.19 -7.39 -7.60
N SER A 161 -18.48 -8.43 -7.20
CA SER A 161 -18.74 -9.81 -7.60
C SER A 161 -19.23 -10.62 -6.40
N LYS A 162 -20.07 -11.64 -6.66
CA LYS A 162 -20.56 -12.56 -5.61
C LYS A 162 -19.43 -13.22 -4.83
N LYS A 163 -18.30 -13.47 -5.50
CA LYS A 163 -17.06 -13.99 -4.90
C LYS A 163 -15.89 -13.11 -5.30
N ILE A 164 -14.99 -12.84 -4.37
CA ILE A 164 -13.70 -12.20 -4.59
C ILE A 164 -12.88 -13.12 -5.52
N SER A 165 -12.41 -12.59 -6.65
CA SER A 165 -11.62 -13.35 -7.62
C SER A 165 -10.16 -13.41 -7.18
N ILE A 166 -9.72 -14.57 -6.69
CA ILE A 166 -8.34 -14.81 -6.28
C ILE A 166 -7.39 -14.65 -7.47
N GLU A 167 -7.76 -15.15 -8.65
CA GLU A 167 -6.99 -14.98 -9.89
C GLU A 167 -6.70 -13.50 -10.18
N LYS A 168 -7.72 -12.62 -10.12
CA LYS A 168 -7.51 -11.18 -10.34
C LYS A 168 -6.57 -10.55 -9.32
N ILE A 169 -6.60 -11.01 -8.05
CA ILE A 169 -5.65 -10.53 -7.03
C ILE A 169 -4.20 -10.88 -7.45
N PHE A 170 -3.97 -12.10 -7.93
CA PHE A 170 -2.64 -12.53 -8.40
C PHE A 170 -2.21 -11.81 -9.68
N GLU A 171 -3.09 -11.68 -10.67
CA GLU A 171 -2.81 -10.93 -11.90
C GLU A 171 -2.39 -9.49 -11.59
N GLU A 172 -3.08 -8.84 -10.65
CA GLU A 172 -2.75 -7.48 -10.24
C GLU A 172 -1.44 -7.43 -9.45
N LYS A 173 -1.20 -8.38 -8.55
CA LYS A 173 0.07 -8.50 -7.83
C LYS A 173 1.25 -8.71 -8.78
N GLU A 174 1.09 -9.51 -9.83
CA GLU A 174 2.13 -9.70 -10.85
C GLU A 174 2.40 -8.43 -11.68
N LYS A 175 1.39 -7.58 -11.94
CA LYS A 175 1.62 -6.28 -12.57
C LYS A 175 2.42 -5.35 -11.66
N ILE A 176 2.08 -5.34 -10.39
CA ILE A 176 2.79 -4.58 -9.35
C ILE A 176 4.24 -5.06 -9.23
N ASP A 177 4.47 -6.37 -9.13
CA ASP A 177 5.81 -6.93 -8.98
C ASP A 177 6.68 -6.64 -10.21
N ARG A 178 6.09 -6.72 -11.41
CA ARG A 178 6.78 -6.31 -12.64
C ARG A 178 7.14 -4.82 -12.61
N LEU A 179 6.26 -3.97 -12.10
CA LEU A 179 6.53 -2.55 -11.94
C LEU A 179 7.70 -2.32 -10.97
N ASP A 180 7.70 -3.00 -9.83
CA ASP A 180 8.74 -2.89 -8.80
C ASP A 180 10.11 -3.35 -9.34
N GLN A 181 10.13 -4.40 -10.17
CA GLN A 181 11.33 -4.94 -10.83
C GLN A 181 11.88 -4.09 -11.98
N LEU A 182 11.13 -3.11 -12.50
CA LEU A 182 11.67 -2.24 -13.55
C LEU A 182 12.91 -1.48 -13.07
N GLU A 183 13.93 -1.43 -13.94
CA GLU A 183 15.19 -0.73 -13.68
C GLU A 183 14.94 0.73 -13.28
N VAL A 184 15.52 1.11 -12.15
CA VAL A 184 15.52 2.49 -11.64
C VAL A 184 16.70 3.24 -12.26
N LYS A 185 16.40 4.27 -13.05
CA LYS A 185 17.41 5.15 -13.68
C LYS A 185 17.84 6.27 -12.75
N LYS A 186 16.91 6.82 -11.99
CA LYS A 186 17.15 7.88 -11.01
C LYS A 186 16.18 7.73 -9.85
N GLU A 187 16.65 8.00 -8.65
CA GLU A 187 15.85 8.08 -7.43
C GLU A 187 16.25 9.34 -6.67
N THR A 188 15.29 10.06 -6.12
CA THR A 188 15.53 11.23 -5.26
C THR A 188 14.57 11.23 -4.08
N LEU A 189 15.04 11.67 -2.91
CA LEU A 189 14.26 11.71 -1.67
C LEU A 189 14.03 13.15 -1.20
N TRP A 190 12.79 13.45 -0.84
CA TRP A 190 12.34 14.79 -0.48
C TRP A 190 11.50 14.77 0.78
N LYS A 191 11.57 15.82 1.60
CA LYS A 191 10.82 15.91 2.85
C LYS A 191 10.28 17.31 3.10
N VAL A 192 9.07 17.38 3.64
CA VAL A 192 8.51 18.61 4.21
C VAL A 192 9.22 18.91 5.53
N ASP A 193 9.43 20.17 5.87
CA ASP A 193 10.00 20.51 7.18
C ASP A 193 9.19 19.89 8.33
N ASP A 194 9.89 19.47 9.39
CA ASP A 194 9.24 19.06 10.64
C ASP A 194 8.53 20.28 11.25
N ASN A 195 7.39 20.05 11.91
CA ASN A 195 6.61 21.11 12.52
C ASN A 195 6.40 20.81 14.00
N TYR A 196 6.34 21.84 14.84
CA TYR A 196 6.23 21.67 16.29
C TYR A 196 4.98 22.39 16.78
N LYS A 197 4.22 21.75 17.67
CA LYS A 197 3.15 22.42 18.41
C LYS A 197 3.43 22.32 19.89
N SER A 198 3.47 23.49 20.53
CA SER A 198 3.62 23.59 21.98
C SER A 198 2.24 23.76 22.63
N TYR A 199 1.99 23.01 23.70
CA TYR A 199 0.78 23.07 24.50
C TYR A 199 1.17 23.36 25.95
N ASN A 200 0.36 24.14 26.66
CA ASN A 200 0.50 24.27 28.11
C ASN A 200 -0.51 23.32 28.77
N LEU A 201 -0.02 22.30 29.49
CA LEU A 201 -0.84 21.35 30.22
C LEU A 201 -0.44 21.40 31.70
N ASN A 202 -1.34 21.88 32.54
CA ASN A 202 -1.11 22.04 33.99
C ASN A 202 0.12 22.90 34.35
N GLY A 203 0.43 23.92 33.55
CA GLY A 203 1.59 24.79 33.76
C GLY A 203 2.89 24.28 33.13
N GLU A 204 2.92 23.04 32.62
CA GLU A 204 4.06 22.51 31.87
C GLU A 204 3.90 22.77 30.37
N ASN A 205 4.96 23.24 29.72
CA ASN A 205 4.99 23.35 28.26
C ASN A 205 5.42 22.01 27.66
N ILE A 206 4.49 21.37 26.94
CA ILE A 206 4.71 20.14 26.19
C ILE A 206 4.85 20.50 24.72
N GLU A 207 6.00 20.20 24.12
CA GLU A 207 6.21 20.32 22.69
C GLU A 207 5.99 18.96 22.00
N ILE A 208 5.14 18.95 20.98
CA ILE A 208 4.89 17.78 20.15
C ILE A 208 5.47 18.04 18.77
N GLU A 209 6.44 17.21 18.39
CA GLU A 209 7.02 17.17 17.04
C GLU A 209 6.10 16.41 16.09
N PHE A 210 5.84 17.01 14.93
CA PHE A 210 5.16 16.41 13.79
C PHE A 210 6.18 16.24 12.68
N LYS A 211 6.60 15.00 12.46
CA LYS A 211 7.54 14.67 11.39
C LYS A 211 6.94 15.04 10.04
N GLY A 212 7.69 15.81 9.27
CA GLY A 212 7.33 16.18 7.92
C GLY A 212 7.29 14.96 7.01
N GLN A 213 6.35 14.97 6.06
CA GLN A 213 6.15 13.86 5.15
C GLN A 213 7.34 13.69 4.20
N GLU A 214 7.79 12.45 4.05
CA GLU A 214 8.79 12.05 3.06
C GLU A 214 8.11 11.56 1.77
N ILE A 215 8.65 11.98 0.62
CA ILE A 215 8.30 11.44 -0.69
C ILE A 215 9.57 11.03 -1.44
N LYS A 216 9.44 10.01 -2.27
CA LYS A 216 10.50 9.55 -3.17
C LYS A 216 10.03 9.67 -4.61
N ILE A 217 10.84 10.30 -5.45
CA ILE A 217 10.62 10.36 -6.90
C ILE A 217 11.54 9.36 -7.58
N ILE A 218 10.96 8.48 -8.40
CA ILE A 218 11.66 7.41 -9.10
C ILE A 218 11.44 7.58 -10.60
N GLU A 219 12.52 7.68 -11.35
CA GLU A 219 12.52 7.54 -12.80
C GLU A 219 12.88 6.09 -13.14
N LYS A 220 11.95 5.39 -13.80
CA LYS A 220 12.15 4.00 -14.28
C LYS A 220 12.44 4.00 -15.79
N ALA A 221 12.90 2.86 -16.30
CA ALA A 221 13.14 2.66 -17.74
C ALA A 221 11.98 3.16 -18.62
N GLY A 222 12.32 3.79 -19.74
CA GLY A 222 11.35 4.44 -20.63
C GLY A 222 10.95 5.87 -20.24
N GLY A 223 11.66 6.49 -19.28
CA GLY A 223 11.46 7.89 -18.88
C GLY A 223 10.16 8.12 -18.09
N ARG A 224 9.63 7.07 -17.45
CA ARG A 224 8.41 7.13 -16.65
C ARG A 224 8.75 7.53 -15.22
N PHE A 225 8.02 8.52 -14.70
CA PHE A 225 8.19 9.04 -13.35
C PHE A 225 7.15 8.46 -12.42
N PHE A 226 7.57 8.15 -11.20
CA PHE A 226 6.72 7.63 -10.14
C PHE A 226 6.99 8.41 -8.85
N LEU A 227 5.95 8.57 -8.05
CA LEU A 227 6.03 9.13 -6.71
C LEU A 227 5.58 8.07 -5.70
N LEU A 228 6.38 7.91 -4.67
CA LEU A 228 6.11 7.07 -3.50
C LEU A 228 5.99 7.98 -2.26
N ASN A 229 4.83 7.95 -1.60
CA ASN A 229 4.72 8.51 -0.25
C ASN A 229 5.40 7.53 0.70
N VAL A 230 6.43 7.99 1.41
CA VAL A 230 7.25 7.12 2.27
C VAL A 230 6.64 7.12 3.67
N ASN A 231 6.05 5.99 4.04
CA ASN A 231 5.54 5.75 5.39
C ASN A 231 6.69 5.58 6.39
N GLU A 232 6.38 5.56 7.70
CA GLU A 232 7.39 5.39 8.75
C GLU A 232 8.17 4.07 8.65
N ASP A 233 7.53 3.01 8.15
CA ASP A 233 8.13 1.71 7.87
C ASP A 233 8.81 1.64 6.49
N LYS A 234 8.95 2.78 5.81
CA LYS A 234 9.49 2.94 4.45
C LYS A 234 8.65 2.26 3.36
N SER A 235 7.43 1.82 3.68
CA SER A 235 6.48 1.32 2.70
C SER A 235 5.78 2.48 1.95
N GLY A 236 5.06 2.12 0.89
CA GLY A 236 4.15 2.99 0.16
C GLY A 236 3.71 2.35 -1.15
N GLU A 237 2.76 2.98 -1.84
CA GLU A 237 2.34 2.60 -3.19
C GLU A 237 2.99 3.55 -4.21
N LEU A 238 3.65 2.99 -5.22
CA LEU A 238 4.15 3.76 -6.36
C LEU A 238 2.99 4.24 -7.22
N ARG A 239 2.91 5.55 -7.43
CA ARG A 239 1.94 6.16 -8.34
C ARG A 239 2.64 6.83 -9.50
N GLU A 240 2.24 6.48 -10.71
CA GLU A 240 2.80 7.08 -11.92
C GLU A 240 2.42 8.56 -12.01
N LEU A 241 3.40 9.39 -12.38
CA LEU A 241 3.22 10.79 -12.69
C LEU A 241 3.12 10.98 -14.21
N GLU A 242 2.21 11.84 -14.64
CA GLU A 242 2.14 12.34 -16.00
C GLU A 242 2.65 13.77 -16.07
N LYS A 243 3.44 14.06 -17.10
CA LYS A 243 4.03 15.38 -17.32
C LYS A 243 3.00 16.30 -17.98
N ILE A 244 2.74 17.45 -17.36
CA ILE A 244 1.83 18.49 -17.88
C ILE A 244 2.65 19.55 -18.63
N SER A 245 3.81 19.93 -18.08
CA SER A 245 4.73 20.91 -18.66
C SER A 245 6.18 20.55 -18.28
N PRO A 246 7.21 21.29 -18.74
CA PRO A 246 8.61 20.97 -18.43
C PRO A 246 8.90 20.69 -16.95
N THR A 247 8.26 21.44 -16.04
CA THR A 247 8.42 21.33 -14.58
C THR A 247 7.18 20.83 -13.86
N ARG A 248 6.03 20.70 -14.53
CA ARG A 248 4.76 20.31 -13.90
C ARG A 248 4.39 18.86 -14.16
N TYR A 249 4.00 18.18 -13.09
CA TYR A 249 3.55 16.79 -13.11
C TYR A 249 2.27 16.63 -12.27
N LYS A 250 1.42 15.67 -12.61
CA LYS A 250 0.31 15.23 -11.75
C LYS A 250 0.27 13.72 -11.69
N TYR A 251 -0.47 13.15 -10.74
CA TYR A 251 -0.73 11.72 -10.76
C TYR A 251 -1.54 11.35 -12.00
N LYS A 252 -1.06 10.33 -12.72
CA LYS A 252 -1.66 9.89 -13.97
C LYS A 252 -3.12 9.46 -13.77
N GLY A 253 -4.03 10.10 -14.50
CA GLY A 253 -5.46 9.77 -14.46
C GLY A 253 -6.20 10.25 -13.20
N GLN A 254 -5.56 11.03 -12.32
CA GLN A 254 -6.25 11.67 -11.21
C GLN A 254 -6.99 12.93 -11.70
N LYS A 255 -8.24 13.08 -11.28
CA LYS A 255 -9.10 14.25 -11.56
C LYS A 255 -8.90 15.29 -10.46
N THR A 256 -7.94 16.17 -10.66
CA THR A 256 -7.60 17.25 -9.73
C THR A 256 -6.88 18.38 -10.47
N GLU A 257 -7.04 19.61 -9.98
CA GLU A 257 -6.23 20.77 -10.38
C GLU A 257 -4.89 20.82 -9.63
N ARG A 258 -4.65 19.87 -8.71
CA ARG A 258 -3.39 19.81 -7.96
C ARG A 258 -2.28 19.18 -8.79
N TYR A 259 -1.08 19.73 -8.66
CA TYR A 259 0.09 19.30 -9.40
C TYR A 259 1.37 19.52 -8.58
N PHE A 260 2.44 18.89 -9.05
CA PHE A 260 3.80 19.02 -8.55
C PHE A 260 4.61 19.93 -9.50
N GLU A 261 5.28 20.95 -8.98
CA GLU A 261 6.31 21.73 -9.68
C GLU A 261 7.70 21.32 -9.20
N PHE A 262 8.53 20.84 -10.12
CA PHE A 262 9.88 20.36 -9.86
C PHE A 262 10.91 21.46 -10.13
N TYR A 263 11.72 21.76 -9.12
CA TYR A 263 12.88 22.64 -9.19
C TYR A 263 14.15 21.88 -8.81
N GLU A 264 15.30 22.53 -8.88
CA GLU A 264 16.59 21.93 -8.55
C GLU A 264 16.69 21.57 -7.06
N ASP A 265 16.22 22.45 -6.18
CA ASP A 265 16.36 22.37 -4.73
C ASP A 265 15.07 22.00 -3.99
N LYS A 266 13.92 22.02 -4.69
CA LYS A 266 12.61 21.74 -4.09
C LYS A 266 11.57 21.16 -5.04
N ILE A 267 10.55 20.54 -4.45
CA ILE A 267 9.31 20.18 -5.13
C ILE A 267 8.16 20.92 -4.43
N LEU A 268 7.32 21.59 -5.21
CA LEU A 268 6.10 22.24 -4.69
C LEU A 268 4.89 21.40 -5.05
N TYR A 269 4.05 21.05 -4.07
CA TYR A 269 2.70 20.54 -4.31
C TYR A 269 1.71 21.68 -4.20
N LYS A 270 0.97 21.95 -5.28
CA LYS A 270 0.17 23.17 -5.45
C LYS A 270 -1.20 22.86 -6.01
N ASP A 271 -2.11 23.80 -5.82
CA ASP A 271 -3.26 24.01 -6.71
C ASP A 271 -3.05 25.31 -7.49
N ASP A 272 -4.04 25.74 -8.27
CA ASP A 272 -3.98 26.97 -9.06
C ASP A 272 -3.84 28.27 -8.23
N TYR A 273 -4.12 28.21 -6.93
CA TYR A 273 -4.21 29.39 -6.07
C TYR A 273 -3.06 29.48 -5.06
N GLN A 274 -2.51 28.35 -4.61
CA GLN A 274 -1.54 28.33 -3.52
C GLN A 274 -0.60 27.12 -3.54
N THR A 275 0.52 27.29 -2.85
CA THR A 275 1.39 26.17 -2.46
C THR A 275 0.81 25.47 -1.24
N ILE A 276 0.51 24.18 -1.37
CA ILE A 276 -0.04 23.34 -0.31
C ILE A 276 1.09 22.74 0.52
N ARG A 277 2.16 22.26 -0.12
CA ARG A 277 3.36 21.71 0.52
C ARG A 277 4.62 22.06 -0.26
N GLU A 278 5.71 22.28 0.44
CA GLU A 278 7.06 22.37 -0.11
C GLU A 278 7.89 21.20 0.42
N TYR A 279 8.52 20.46 -0.48
CA TYR A 279 9.44 19.37 -0.16
C TYR A 279 10.85 19.80 -0.53
N LYS A 280 11.81 19.59 0.37
CA LYS A 280 13.23 19.88 0.17
C LYS A 280 14.02 18.60 -0.01
N SER A 281 15.07 18.64 -0.83
CA SER A 281 15.92 17.47 -1.06
C SER A 281 16.63 17.06 0.24
N ILE A 282 16.60 15.77 0.56
CA ILE A 282 17.31 15.19 1.71
C ILE A 282 18.71 14.70 1.31
N GLU A 283 19.03 14.66 0.02
CA GLU A 283 20.33 14.17 -0.47
C GLU A 283 21.52 15.00 0.02
N HIS A 284 21.29 16.24 0.46
CA HIS A 284 22.31 17.10 1.07
C HIS A 284 22.43 16.98 2.60
N LEU A 285 21.56 16.22 3.27
CA LEU A 285 21.47 16.19 4.73
C LEU A 285 21.96 14.88 5.36
N VAL A 286 22.38 13.89 4.57
CA VAL A 286 22.96 12.64 5.09
C VAL A 286 24.43 12.54 4.66
N PRO A 287 25.40 12.60 5.58
CA PRO A 287 26.76 12.18 5.28
C PRO A 287 26.71 10.71 4.88
N ASN A 288 27.01 10.45 3.61
CA ASN A 288 27.02 9.16 2.92
C ASN A 288 27.46 7.99 3.83
N PRO A 289 26.55 7.19 4.40
CA PRO A 289 26.90 5.94 5.02
C PRO A 289 26.82 4.89 3.92
N SER A 290 27.98 4.58 3.35
CA SER A 290 28.30 3.30 2.69
C SER A 290 27.12 2.38 2.38
N LYS A 291 26.81 2.27 1.09
CA LYS A 291 26.14 1.13 0.43
C LYS A 291 26.29 -0.17 1.24
N ASN A 292 25.24 -0.55 1.96
CA ASN A 292 24.99 -1.93 2.38
C ASN A 292 23.62 -2.03 3.04
N LEU A 293 22.56 -2.10 2.24
CA LEU A 293 21.29 -2.69 2.65
C LEU A 293 20.65 -3.42 1.46
N LEU A 294 21.21 -4.59 1.15
CA LEU A 294 20.43 -5.75 0.70
C LEU A 294 20.52 -6.77 1.84
N LYS A 295 19.49 -6.82 2.67
CA LYS A 295 19.08 -7.96 3.50
C LYS A 295 17.58 -7.94 3.61
#